data_AF-A0A1Y3NPW9-F1
#
_entry.id   AF-A0A1Y3NPW9-F1
#
_cell.length_a   1.000
_cell.length_b   1.000
_cell.length_c   1.000
_cell.angle_alpha   90.00
_cell.angle_beta   90.00
_cell.angle_gamma   90.00
#
_symmetry.space_group_name_H-M   'P 1'
#
loop_
_entity.id
_entity.type
_entity.pdbx_description
1 polymer ?
#
loop_
_entity_poly.entity_id
_entity_poly.type
_entity_poly.pdbx_seq_one_letter_code
_entity_poly.pdbx_strand_id
1 'polypeptide(L)'
;MTSIYIDITYILLSIICLIHAKETIIEIKDIYNYENVIIENIKSEESLVLKFNEKYYDVSDLPKIRSDITVTSNVTFSGNLDGTVFDFKNKKDKFMVFSFLKNNSGNKVKFENIIFKNFGGDEDDSSNMIYINFESDENYLEFENCTFIDNDLTIKIEL
;
A
#
# COMPACT_ATOMS: atom_id res chain seq x y z
N MET A 1 43.40 -2.52 20.33
CA MET A 1 42.62 -3.59 19.67
C MET A 1 41.22 -3.79 20.25
N THR A 2 40.99 -3.52 21.54
CA THR A 2 39.65 -3.59 22.18
C THR A 2 38.65 -2.55 21.68
N SER A 3 39.08 -1.34 21.33
CA SER A 3 38.21 -0.25 20.85
C SER A 3 37.48 -0.60 19.53
N ILE A 4 38.18 -1.18 18.57
CA ILE A 4 37.63 -1.53 17.24
C ILE A 4 36.51 -2.57 17.36
N TYR A 5 36.62 -3.49 18.31
CA TYR A 5 35.57 -4.49 18.56
C TYR A 5 34.32 -3.84 19.14
N ILE A 6 34.46 -2.87 20.06
CA ILE A 6 33.32 -2.15 20.64
C ILE A 6 32.56 -1.38 19.55
N ASP A 7 33.29 -0.71 18.65
CA ASP A 7 32.70 0.05 17.55
C ASP A 7 31.95 -0.85 16.53
N ILE A 8 32.52 -2.01 16.18
CA ILE A 8 31.87 -2.98 15.29
C ILE A 8 30.61 -3.57 15.94
N THR A 9 30.65 -3.85 17.25
CA THR A 9 29.49 -4.41 17.95
C THR A 9 28.36 -3.39 18.03
N TYR A 10 28.66 -2.10 18.22
CA TYR A 10 27.67 -1.03 18.24
C TYR A 10 27.04 -0.78 16.86
N ILE A 11 27.85 -0.85 15.80
CA ILE A 11 27.36 -0.75 14.40
C ILE A 11 26.44 -1.92 14.09
N LEU A 12 26.82 -3.15 14.43
CA LEU A 12 25.95 -4.33 14.27
C LEU A 12 24.66 -4.19 15.08
N LEU A 13 24.73 -3.73 16.34
CA LEU A 13 23.56 -3.51 17.18
C LEU A 13 22.62 -2.44 16.62
N SER A 14 23.16 -1.40 15.97
CA SER A 14 22.36 -0.37 15.27
C SER A 14 21.73 -0.86 13.96
N ILE A 15 22.36 -1.82 13.26
CA ILE A 15 21.75 -2.51 12.12
C ILE A 15 20.65 -3.47 12.60
N ILE A 16 20.76 -4.00 13.82
CA ILE A 16 19.78 -4.83 14.52
C ILE A 16 18.73 -3.99 15.27
N CYS A 17 18.67 -2.66 15.07
CA CYS A 17 17.39 -1.95 15.18
C CYS A 17 16.47 -2.48 14.07
N LEU A 18 15.98 -3.70 14.32
CA LEU A 18 15.05 -4.45 13.52
C LEU A 18 13.91 -3.50 13.22
N ILE A 19 13.78 -3.16 11.95
CA ILE A 19 12.54 -2.66 11.40
C ILE A 19 11.53 -3.79 11.64
N HIS A 20 10.74 -3.66 12.70
CA HIS A 20 9.68 -4.61 12.99
C HIS A 20 8.53 -4.30 12.05
N ALA A 21 8.50 -5.01 10.93
CA ALA A 21 7.37 -5.02 10.03
C ALA A 21 6.46 -6.19 10.40
N LYS A 22 5.20 -5.88 10.71
CA LYS A 22 4.17 -6.91 10.79
C LYS A 22 3.78 -7.32 9.40
N GLU A 23 3.86 -8.61 9.13
CA GLU A 23 3.42 -9.18 7.87
C GLU A 23 2.03 -9.80 8.04
N THR A 24 1.14 -9.59 7.09
CA THR A 24 -0.17 -10.24 7.03
C THR A 24 -0.43 -10.71 5.61
N ILE A 25 -0.80 -11.98 5.46
CA ILE A 25 -1.12 -12.58 4.16
C ILE A 25 -2.58 -12.27 3.84
N ILE A 26 -2.85 -11.85 2.61
CA ILE A 26 -4.20 -11.56 2.10
C ILE A 26 -4.57 -12.62 1.07
N GLU A 27 -5.43 -13.55 1.46
CA GLU A 27 -6.03 -14.53 0.54
C GLU A 27 -7.22 -13.91 -0.22
N ILE A 28 -7.65 -14.53 -1.33
CA ILE A 28 -8.81 -14.05 -2.12
C ILE A 28 -10.06 -13.83 -1.25
N LYS A 29 -10.34 -14.72 -0.31
CA LYS A 29 -11.51 -14.60 0.57
C LYS A 29 -11.44 -13.36 1.48
N ASP A 30 -10.22 -12.91 1.79
CA ASP A 30 -9.96 -11.82 2.72
C ASP A 30 -9.92 -10.46 2.01
N ILE A 31 -9.85 -10.43 0.66
CA ILE A 31 -9.80 -9.18 -0.08
C ILE A 31 -11.06 -8.34 0.13
N TYR A 32 -12.22 -8.96 0.37
CA TYR A 32 -13.46 -8.25 0.66
C TYR A 32 -13.40 -7.48 1.99
N ASN A 33 -12.47 -7.82 2.88
CA ASN A 33 -12.28 -7.20 4.20
C ASN A 33 -10.90 -6.56 4.39
N TYR A 34 -10.11 -6.41 3.32
CA TYR A 34 -8.71 -5.96 3.43
C TYR A 34 -8.56 -4.59 4.11
N GLU A 35 -9.51 -3.68 3.95
CA GLU A 35 -9.52 -2.38 4.64
C GLU A 35 -9.54 -2.55 6.17
N ASN A 36 -10.38 -3.45 6.69
CA ASN A 36 -10.43 -3.73 8.12
C ASN A 36 -9.10 -4.35 8.59
N VAL A 37 -8.53 -5.26 7.79
CA VAL A 37 -7.21 -5.83 8.06
C VAL A 37 -6.15 -4.71 8.17
N ILE A 38 -6.16 -3.74 7.26
CA ILE A 38 -5.24 -2.60 7.31
C ILE A 38 -5.48 -1.77 8.56
N ILE A 39 -6.73 -1.36 8.82
CA ILE A 39 -7.08 -0.47 9.94
C ILE A 39 -6.76 -1.11 11.30
N GLU A 40 -6.97 -2.42 11.45
CA GLU A 40 -6.69 -3.16 12.68
C GLU A 40 -5.18 -3.31 12.91
N ASN A 41 -4.41 -3.50 11.85
CA ASN A 41 -2.97 -3.76 11.96
C ASN A 41 -2.10 -2.50 11.92
N ILE A 42 -2.55 -1.40 11.32
CA ILE A 42 -1.76 -0.16 11.20
C ILE A 42 -1.63 0.61 12.53
N LYS A 43 -2.52 0.37 13.49
CA LYS A 43 -2.56 1.07 14.79
C LYS A 43 -1.56 0.55 15.82
N SER A 44 -1.10 -0.70 15.66
CA SER A 44 -0.24 -1.36 16.66
C SER A 44 1.22 -1.47 16.25
N GLU A 45 1.58 -1.03 15.04
CA GLU A 45 2.86 -1.40 14.41
C GLU A 45 3.59 -0.20 13.80
N GLU A 46 4.93 -0.28 13.82
CA GLU A 46 5.82 0.68 13.15
C GLU A 46 5.76 0.56 11.62
N SER A 47 5.45 -0.64 11.10
CA SER A 47 5.21 -0.86 9.67
C SER A 47 4.36 -2.12 9.41
N LEU A 48 3.57 -2.09 8.33
CA LEU A 48 2.67 -3.15 7.90
C LEU A 48 3.00 -3.59 6.47
N VAL A 49 3.13 -4.89 6.24
CA VAL A 49 3.26 -5.49 4.91
C VAL A 49 2.09 -6.44 4.65
N LEU A 50 1.31 -6.14 3.62
CA LEU A 50 0.22 -6.95 3.12
C LEU A 50 0.74 -7.81 1.96
N LYS A 51 0.82 -9.12 2.15
CA LYS A 51 1.31 -10.07 1.14
C LYS A 51 0.15 -10.71 0.39
N PHE A 52 0.00 -10.37 -0.88
CA PHE A 52 -1.00 -10.95 -1.78
C PHE A 52 -0.43 -12.23 -2.39
N ASN A 53 -0.88 -13.38 -1.91
CA ASN A 53 -0.35 -14.69 -2.29
C ASN A 53 -0.91 -15.24 -3.61
N GLU A 54 -2.01 -14.68 -4.11
CA GLU A 54 -2.62 -15.12 -5.36
C GLU A 54 -2.09 -14.30 -6.55
N LYS A 55 -2.13 -14.91 -7.74
CA LYS A 55 -1.70 -14.24 -8.98
C LYS A 55 -2.72 -13.23 -9.48
N TYR A 56 -3.97 -13.37 -9.08
CA TYR A 56 -5.08 -12.60 -9.61
C TYR A 56 -6.13 -12.34 -8.53
N TYR A 57 -6.54 -11.08 -8.42
CA TYR A 57 -7.64 -10.63 -7.59
C TYR A 57 -8.61 -9.82 -8.44
N ASP A 58 -9.88 -10.20 -8.37
CA ASP A 58 -10.99 -9.41 -8.88
C ASP A 58 -11.34 -8.33 -7.86
N VAL A 59 -10.96 -7.09 -8.14
CA VAL A 59 -11.24 -5.95 -7.24
C VAL A 59 -12.52 -5.21 -7.63
N SER A 60 -13.17 -5.62 -8.73
CA SER A 60 -14.40 -4.98 -9.22
C SER A 60 -15.61 -5.23 -8.32
N ASP A 61 -15.60 -6.30 -7.53
CA ASP A 61 -16.71 -6.73 -6.66
C ASP A 61 -16.45 -6.45 -5.17
N LEU A 62 -15.51 -5.55 -4.85
CA LEU A 62 -15.28 -5.16 -3.46
C LEU A 62 -16.55 -4.53 -2.86
N PRO A 63 -16.87 -4.86 -1.59
CA PRO A 63 -18.18 -4.55 -1.01
C PRO A 63 -18.34 -3.05 -0.76
N LYS A 64 -17.23 -2.34 -0.65
CA LYS A 64 -17.18 -0.88 -0.59
C LYS A 64 -16.71 -0.32 -1.93
N ILE A 65 -17.34 0.77 -2.32
CA ILE A 65 -16.95 1.64 -3.44
C ILE A 65 -15.61 2.32 -3.11
N ARG A 66 -15.45 2.77 -1.86
CA ARG A 66 -14.28 3.52 -1.41
C ARG A 66 -13.68 2.86 -0.18
N SER A 67 -12.37 2.64 -0.22
CA SER A 67 -11.59 2.21 0.94
C SER A 67 -10.79 3.39 1.47
N ASP A 68 -11.19 3.91 2.63
CA ASP A 68 -10.55 5.04 3.30
C ASP A 68 -9.54 4.56 4.33
N ILE A 69 -8.26 4.82 4.06
CA ILE A 69 -7.14 4.38 4.88
C ILE A 69 -6.42 5.61 5.42
N THR A 70 -6.51 5.81 6.74
CA THR A 70 -5.66 6.78 7.44
C THR A 70 -4.29 6.15 7.66
N VAL A 71 -3.25 6.73 7.07
CA VAL A 71 -1.89 6.21 7.15
C VAL A 71 -1.26 6.66 8.48
N THR A 72 -1.16 5.73 9.43
CA THR A 72 -0.52 5.98 10.74
C THR A 72 0.91 5.46 10.83
N SER A 73 1.31 4.57 9.93
CA SER A 73 2.64 3.98 9.83
C SER A 73 2.94 3.55 8.38
N ASN A 74 4.15 3.05 8.10
CA ASN A 74 4.49 2.57 6.75
C ASN A 74 3.61 1.39 6.34
N VAL A 75 3.03 1.42 5.14
CA VAL A 75 2.21 0.34 4.59
C VAL A 75 2.79 -0.11 3.25
N THR A 76 3.02 -1.41 3.09
CA THR A 76 3.46 -2.02 1.83
C THR A 76 2.43 -3.03 1.35
N PHE A 77 1.97 -2.86 0.11
CA PHE A 77 1.17 -3.82 -0.63
C PHE A 77 2.10 -4.62 -1.54
N SER A 78 2.33 -5.90 -1.20
CA SER A 78 3.34 -6.75 -1.84
C SER A 78 2.69 -7.89 -2.63
N GLY A 79 2.83 -7.83 -3.94
CA GLY A 79 2.43 -8.90 -4.86
C GLY A 79 3.51 -9.97 -5.05
N ASN A 80 3.15 -11.02 -5.78
CA ASN A 80 4.09 -12.07 -6.19
C ASN A 80 5.19 -11.52 -7.10
N LEU A 81 6.38 -12.14 -7.10
CA LEU A 81 7.52 -11.71 -7.92
C LEU A 81 7.23 -11.60 -9.42
N ASP A 82 6.36 -12.49 -9.94
CA ASP A 82 5.93 -12.47 -11.35
C ASP A 82 4.81 -11.46 -11.63
N GLY A 83 4.42 -10.67 -10.62
CA GLY A 83 3.28 -9.78 -10.64
C GLY A 83 2.01 -10.42 -10.07
N THR A 84 1.30 -9.65 -9.24
CA THR A 84 -0.09 -9.94 -8.84
C THR A 84 -1.02 -8.98 -9.57
N VAL A 85 -2.05 -9.51 -10.24
CA VAL A 85 -3.02 -8.72 -10.99
C VAL A 85 -4.17 -8.27 -10.10
N PHE A 86 -4.41 -6.96 -10.04
CA PHE A 86 -5.62 -6.35 -9.53
C PHE A 86 -6.45 -5.88 -10.74
N ASP A 87 -7.51 -6.63 -11.05
CA ASP A 87 -8.37 -6.36 -12.20
C ASP A 87 -9.66 -5.68 -11.76
N PHE A 88 -9.86 -4.44 -12.22
CA PHE A 88 -11.02 -3.62 -11.92
C PHE A 88 -12.19 -3.88 -12.88
N LYS A 89 -12.03 -4.73 -13.90
CA LYS A 89 -13.07 -5.12 -14.87
C LYS A 89 -13.89 -3.97 -15.45
N ASN A 90 -13.22 -2.86 -15.74
CA ASN A 90 -13.84 -1.62 -16.22
C ASN A 90 -14.89 -1.08 -15.23
N LYS A 91 -14.53 -1.07 -13.94
CA LYS A 91 -15.25 -0.37 -12.88
C LYS A 91 -14.41 0.79 -12.34
N LYS A 92 -14.98 2.00 -12.37
CA LYS A 92 -14.37 3.25 -11.83
C LYS A 92 -14.76 3.56 -10.39
N ASP A 93 -15.76 2.86 -9.86
CA ASP A 93 -16.32 3.10 -8.54
C ASP A 93 -15.48 2.47 -7.43
N LYS A 94 -14.37 1.80 -7.72
CA LYS A 94 -13.52 1.12 -6.74
C LYS A 94 -12.18 1.83 -6.61
N PHE A 95 -12.04 2.65 -5.57
CA PHE A 95 -10.79 3.38 -5.36
C PHE A 95 -10.29 3.40 -3.93
N MET A 96 -8.96 3.42 -3.82
CA MET A 96 -8.25 3.49 -2.55
C MET A 96 -7.93 4.95 -2.23
N VAL A 97 -8.29 5.37 -1.01
CA VAL A 97 -7.98 6.69 -0.48
C VAL A 97 -6.98 6.55 0.65
N PHE A 98 -5.82 7.18 0.51
CA PHE A 98 -4.80 7.24 1.55
C PHE A 98 -4.70 8.67 2.08
N SER A 99 -5.00 8.84 3.37
CA SER A 99 -4.95 10.13 4.04
C SER A 99 -3.81 10.14 5.07
N PHE A 100 -2.88 11.08 4.92
CA PHE A 100 -1.78 11.30 5.85
C PHE A 100 -2.12 12.48 6.75
N LEU A 101 -2.19 12.25 8.07
CA LEU A 101 -2.51 13.30 9.03
C LEU A 101 -1.31 14.24 9.21
N LYS A 102 -1.57 15.55 9.32
CA LYS A 102 -0.53 16.58 9.51
C LYS A 102 0.49 16.32 10.62
N ASN A 103 0.04 15.73 11.73
CA ASN A 103 0.90 15.44 12.89
C ASN A 103 1.61 14.08 12.79
N ASN A 104 1.52 13.42 11.64
CA ASN A 104 2.07 12.10 11.39
C ASN A 104 2.81 12.06 10.04
N SER A 105 4.06 12.49 10.07
CA SER A 105 4.91 12.67 8.89
C SER A 105 5.98 11.59 8.77
N GLY A 106 6.64 11.49 7.61
CA GLY A 106 7.68 10.48 7.37
C GLY A 106 7.16 9.09 6.97
N ASN A 107 5.84 8.94 6.80
CA ASN A 107 5.23 7.65 6.49
C ASN A 107 5.18 7.40 4.98
N LYS A 108 5.16 6.12 4.63
CA LYS A 108 5.17 5.67 3.24
C LYS A 108 4.05 4.67 2.96
N VAL A 109 3.35 4.87 1.85
CA VAL A 109 2.55 3.82 1.19
C VAL A 109 3.33 3.33 -0.02
N LYS A 110 3.63 2.02 -0.05
CA LYS A 110 4.36 1.37 -1.12
C LYS A 110 3.51 0.29 -1.78
N PHE A 111 3.52 0.23 -3.10
CA PHE A 111 3.05 -0.91 -3.87
C PHE A 111 4.25 -1.57 -4.54
N GLU A 112 4.36 -2.90 -4.45
CA GLU A 112 5.43 -3.65 -5.10
C GLU A 112 4.91 -4.88 -5.84
N ASN A 113 5.39 -5.10 -7.07
CA ASN A 113 5.04 -6.24 -7.92
C ASN A 113 3.52 -6.39 -8.18
N ILE A 114 2.81 -5.27 -8.38
CA ILE A 114 1.37 -5.26 -8.64
C ILE A 114 1.08 -4.77 -10.06
N ILE A 115 0.20 -5.48 -10.75
CA ILE A 115 -0.33 -5.12 -12.06
C ILE A 115 -1.76 -4.59 -11.87
N PHE A 116 -1.95 -3.29 -12.04
CA PHE A 116 -3.27 -2.64 -12.00
C PHE A 116 -3.87 -2.65 -13.41
N LYS A 117 -5.06 -3.24 -13.57
CA LYS A 117 -5.65 -3.44 -14.90
C LYS A 117 -7.13 -3.07 -14.96
N ASN A 118 -7.55 -2.51 -16.11
CA ASN A 118 -8.96 -2.27 -16.45
C ASN A 118 -9.69 -1.32 -15.49
N PHE A 119 -9.00 -0.34 -14.90
CA PHE A 119 -9.66 0.75 -14.18
C PHE A 119 -10.21 1.75 -15.19
N GLY A 120 -11.47 1.58 -15.58
CA GLY A 120 -12.05 2.27 -16.74
C GLY A 120 -13.57 2.12 -16.75
N GLY A 121 -14.30 2.77 -17.65
CA GLY A 121 -15.77 2.65 -17.73
C GLY A 121 -16.48 3.88 -18.31
N ASP A 122 -17.68 3.67 -18.83
CA ASP A 122 -18.46 4.73 -19.49
C ASP A 122 -19.13 5.66 -18.46
N GLU A 123 -19.04 6.97 -18.73
CA GLU A 123 -19.71 8.12 -18.10
C GLU A 123 -18.99 8.85 -16.93
N ASP A 124 -18.57 10.09 -17.25
CA ASP A 124 -18.66 11.36 -16.49
C ASP A 124 -18.23 11.46 -15.02
N ASP A 125 -17.53 10.48 -14.45
CA ASP A 125 -17.08 10.57 -13.06
C ASP A 125 -15.56 10.78 -12.91
N SER A 126 -15.20 11.72 -12.03
CA SER A 126 -13.83 12.17 -11.74
C SER A 126 -13.06 11.24 -10.79
N SER A 127 -13.44 9.96 -10.77
CA SER A 127 -12.89 8.96 -9.86
C SER A 127 -11.47 8.56 -10.25
N ASN A 128 -10.60 8.39 -9.26
CA ASN A 128 -9.19 8.02 -9.45
C ASN A 128 -8.96 6.68 -8.80
N MET A 129 -8.25 5.73 -9.41
CA MET A 129 -7.98 4.42 -8.82
C MET A 129 -7.30 4.51 -7.45
N ILE A 130 -6.35 5.45 -7.33
CA ILE A 130 -5.67 5.80 -6.08
C ILE A 130 -5.79 7.30 -5.89
N TYR A 131 -6.34 7.72 -4.75
CA TYR A 131 -6.35 9.10 -4.30
C TYR A 131 -5.54 9.24 -3.02
N ILE A 132 -4.65 10.23 -2.99
CA ILE A 132 -3.77 10.46 -1.86
C ILE A 132 -3.90 11.91 -1.42
N ASN A 133 -4.14 12.09 -0.14
CA ASN A 133 -4.16 13.38 0.52
C ASN A 133 -2.94 13.47 1.45
N PHE A 134 -1.96 14.27 1.06
CA PHE A 134 -0.81 14.59 1.88
C PHE A 134 -1.09 15.90 2.63
N GLU A 135 -1.12 15.86 3.96
CA GLU A 135 -1.12 17.11 4.75
C GLU A 135 0.30 17.56 5.16
N SER A 136 1.34 16.90 4.62
CA SER A 136 2.76 17.12 4.89
C SER A 136 3.64 16.58 3.76
N ASP A 137 4.67 17.33 3.38
CA ASP A 137 5.63 17.01 2.30
C ASP A 137 6.64 15.90 2.65
N GLU A 138 6.66 15.44 3.90
CA GLU A 138 7.59 14.40 4.38
C GLU A 138 7.03 12.98 4.19
N ASN A 139 5.83 12.84 3.61
CA ASN A 139 5.21 11.54 3.35
C ASN A 139 5.44 11.11 1.90
N TYR A 140 5.40 9.79 1.68
CA TYR A 140 5.79 9.21 0.40
C TYR A 140 4.76 8.22 -0.14
N LEU A 141 4.61 8.24 -1.45
CA LEU A 141 3.99 7.18 -2.23
C LEU A 141 5.04 6.58 -3.15
N GLU A 142 5.14 5.25 -3.17
CA GLU A 142 6.13 4.54 -3.97
C GLU A 142 5.47 3.38 -4.75
N PHE A 143 5.84 3.24 -6.02
CA PHE A 143 5.50 2.10 -6.86
C PHE A 143 6.79 1.43 -7.34
N GLU A 144 7.03 0.19 -6.92
CA GLU A 144 8.20 -0.58 -7.31
C GLU A 144 7.79 -1.80 -8.14
N ASN A 145 8.29 -1.89 -9.37
CA ASN A 145 7.93 -2.98 -10.29
C ASN A 145 6.40 -3.14 -10.48
N CYS A 146 5.67 -2.02 -10.49
CA CYS A 146 4.23 -2.00 -10.79
C CYS A 146 3.98 -1.75 -12.28
N THR A 147 2.92 -2.36 -12.80
CA THR A 147 2.47 -2.16 -14.19
C THR A 147 1.03 -1.65 -14.20
N PHE A 148 0.73 -0.69 -15.08
CA PHE A 148 -0.61 -0.14 -15.27
C PHE A 148 -1.06 -0.44 -16.70
N ILE A 149 -2.16 -1.17 -16.87
CA ILE A 149 -2.64 -1.67 -18.17
C ILE A 149 -4.11 -1.27 -18.35
N ASP A 150 -4.44 -0.61 -19.47
CA ASP A 150 -5.83 -0.27 -19.84
C ASP A 150 -6.60 0.46 -18.72
N ASN A 151 -5.98 1.52 -18.17
CA ASN A 151 -6.59 2.34 -17.11
C ASN A 151 -6.84 3.77 -17.61
N ASP A 152 -8.04 4.31 -17.40
CA ASP A 152 -8.46 5.65 -17.85
C ASP A 152 -7.96 6.77 -16.92
N LEU A 153 -8.15 6.62 -15.60
CA LEU A 153 -7.81 7.61 -14.57
C LEU A 153 -7.10 6.94 -13.39
N THR A 154 -5.78 7.11 -13.30
CA THR A 154 -4.96 6.25 -12.45
C THR A 154 -4.74 6.82 -11.05
N ILE A 155 -4.10 7.98 -10.89
CA ILE A 155 -3.63 8.45 -9.58
C ILE A 155 -3.87 9.95 -9.45
N LYS A 156 -4.50 10.38 -8.34
CA LYS A 156 -4.63 11.78 -7.94
C LYS A 156 -3.91 12.03 -6.62
N ILE A 157 -3.10 13.09 -6.59
CA ILE A 157 -2.37 13.54 -5.41
C ILE A 157 -2.87 14.94 -5.06
N GLU A 158 -3.20 15.14 -3.79
CA GLU A 158 -3.55 16.42 -3.18
C GLU A 158 -2.55 16.72 -2.06
N LEU A 159 -2.11 17.97 -1.97
CA LEU A 159 -1.07 18.47 -1.08
C LEU A 159 -1.65 19.55 -0.15
#